data_AF-R8VXJ4-F1
#
_entry.id   AF-R8VXJ4-F1
#
_cell.length_a   1.000
_cell.length_b   1.000
_cell.length_c   1.000
_cell.angle_alpha   90.00
_cell.angle_beta   90.00
_cell.angle_gamma   90.00
#
_symmetry.space_group_name_H-M   'P 1'
#
loop_
_entity.id
_entity.type
_entity.pdbx_description
1 polymer ?
#
loop_
_entity_poly.entity_id
_entity_poly.type
_entity_poly.pdbx_seq_one_letter_code
_entity_poly.pdbx_strand_id
1 'polypeptide(L)'
;MFTTPDGYTEHFRDPKVFHAGSRYWMVIGAQQRTGKGAIVLFSSSDAQHWNLIGPVAQSEACQMIECPDLFLIDDTAVLLYCPQWRDNAHDLALHSFAAYKLTHFDTAAGTLDDRSLDDNQHLLDQGFDFYAPQTLQTPDLAGIYVAANGQQGVCQAIEDLGLRRKVKVIAFDLNEITMQLLQSDRLSCVLDQKAFEQGYRSPYVLYEYITHKKSPQSELIYTDIAIRTKYNSDLEITMTPELPQKA
;
A
#
# COMPACT_ATOMS: atom_id res chain seq x y z
N MET A 1 -8.34 12.90 -8.49
CA MET A 1 -7.01 12.28 -8.66
C MET A 1 -6.01 13.41 -8.79
N PHE A 2 -5.03 13.53 -7.89
CA PHE A 2 -4.01 14.58 -8.00
C PHE A 2 -3.03 14.20 -9.10
N THR A 3 -2.67 15.17 -9.94
CA THR A 3 -1.52 15.03 -10.83
C THR A 3 -0.25 15.22 -10.02
N THR A 4 0.80 14.46 -10.33
CA THR A 4 2.12 14.64 -9.72
C THR A 4 2.56 16.11 -9.87
N PRO A 5 2.87 16.82 -8.77
CA PRO A 5 3.31 18.21 -8.85
C PRO A 5 4.63 18.37 -9.63
N ASP A 6 4.84 19.58 -10.16
CA ASP A 6 6.11 19.95 -10.78
C ASP A 6 7.27 19.79 -9.80
N GLY A 7 8.44 19.38 -10.32
CA GLY A 7 9.62 19.10 -9.51
C GLY A 7 9.74 17.65 -9.03
N TYR A 8 8.72 16.81 -9.20
CA TYR A 8 8.75 15.38 -8.86
C TYR A 8 8.69 14.48 -10.10
N THR A 9 9.20 13.25 -9.98
CA THR A 9 9.08 12.20 -11.01
C THR A 9 7.75 11.46 -10.86
N GLU A 10 7.53 10.40 -11.66
CA GLU A 10 6.34 9.55 -11.52
C GLU A 10 6.29 8.75 -10.21
N HIS A 11 7.43 8.65 -9.51
CA HIS A 11 7.46 8.13 -8.16
C HIS A 11 6.93 9.17 -7.17
N PHE A 12 5.62 9.20 -7.03
CA PHE A 12 4.88 10.08 -6.12
C PHE A 12 3.66 9.31 -5.61
N ARG A 13 3.82 8.57 -4.50
CA ARG A 13 2.91 7.49 -4.11
C ARG A 13 2.84 7.28 -2.59
N ASP A 14 2.00 6.33 -2.20
CA ASP A 14 1.79 5.87 -0.83
C ASP A 14 1.29 6.96 0.13
N PRO A 15 0.12 7.59 -0.16
CA PRO A 15 -0.42 8.65 0.68
C PRO A 15 -0.87 8.10 2.04
N LYS A 16 -0.47 8.79 3.11
CA LYS A 16 -1.05 8.62 4.45
C LYS A 16 -1.81 9.87 4.83
N VAL A 17 -3.10 9.72 5.11
CA VAL A 17 -3.97 10.79 5.62
C VAL A 17 -4.16 10.63 7.13
N PHE A 18 -4.10 11.75 7.85
CA PHE A 18 -4.42 11.83 9.27
C PHE A 18 -5.03 13.18 9.62
N HIS A 19 -5.81 13.24 10.71
CA HIS A 19 -6.37 14.48 11.23
C HIS A 19 -5.56 14.92 12.45
N ALA A 20 -5.05 16.15 12.46
CA ALA A 20 -4.31 16.69 13.59
C ALA A 20 -4.55 18.21 13.71
N GLY A 21 -4.79 18.67 14.94
CA GLY A 21 -5.22 20.04 15.20
C GLY A 21 -6.62 20.31 14.61
N SER A 22 -6.71 21.27 13.69
CA SER A 22 -7.98 21.73 13.09
C SER A 22 -8.23 21.26 11.66
N ARG A 23 -7.35 20.43 11.10
CA ARG A 23 -7.40 20.04 9.68
C ARG A 23 -6.82 18.66 9.41
N TYR A 24 -7.04 18.18 8.20
CA TYR A 24 -6.42 16.97 7.67
C TYR A 24 -5.06 17.28 7.06
N TRP A 25 -4.16 16.33 7.22
CA TRP A 25 -2.83 16.30 6.65
C TRP A 25 -2.66 15.05 5.82
N MET A 26 -1.83 15.14 4.78
CA MET A 26 -1.43 13.99 3.99
C MET A 26 0.06 14.06 3.73
N VAL A 27 0.78 12.99 4.07
CA VAL A 27 2.16 12.79 3.64
C VAL A 27 2.19 11.83 2.46
N ILE A 28 3.05 12.11 1.47
CA ILE A 28 3.24 11.30 0.27
C ILE A 28 4.74 11.08 0.06
N GLY A 29 5.12 9.85 -0.27
CA GLY A 29 6.49 9.48 -0.59
C GLY A 29 6.80 9.89 -2.01
N ALA A 30 7.95 10.52 -2.23
CA ALA A 30 8.29 11.11 -3.51
C ALA A 30 9.76 11.00 -3.88
N GLN A 31 10.02 10.97 -5.19
CA GLN A 31 11.31 11.25 -5.77
C GLN A 31 11.26 12.61 -6.47
N GLN A 32 12.18 13.49 -6.08
CA GLN A 32 12.41 14.76 -6.75
C GLN A 32 13.12 14.54 -8.09
N ARG A 33 12.89 15.42 -9.07
CA ARG A 33 13.61 15.40 -10.37
C ARG A 33 15.12 15.61 -10.24
N THR A 34 15.59 16.08 -9.09
CA THR A 34 17.00 16.13 -8.72
C THR A 34 17.58 14.74 -8.38
N GLY A 35 16.75 13.70 -8.36
CA GLY A 35 17.13 12.33 -8.02
C GLY A 35 17.19 12.07 -6.50
N LYS A 36 16.54 12.90 -5.69
CA LYS A 36 16.54 12.82 -4.22
C LYS A 36 15.18 12.43 -3.67
N GLY A 37 15.17 11.59 -2.64
CA GLY A 37 13.96 11.18 -1.94
C GLY A 37 13.37 12.33 -1.10
N ALA A 38 12.04 12.39 -1.01
CA ALA A 38 11.33 13.36 -0.18
C ALA A 38 10.02 12.80 0.37
N ILE A 39 9.56 13.38 1.46
CA ILE A 39 8.19 13.25 1.95
C ILE A 39 7.50 14.61 1.75
N VAL A 40 6.38 14.60 1.05
CA VAL A 40 5.65 15.79 0.63
C VAL A 40 4.37 15.91 1.44
N LEU A 41 4.10 17.11 1.95
CA LEU A 41 2.95 17.40 2.79
C LEU A 41 1.86 18.14 2.01
N PHE A 42 0.62 17.72 2.24
CA PHE A 42 -0.59 18.42 1.84
C PHE A 42 -1.47 18.70 3.06
N SER A 43 -2.33 19.70 2.95
CA SER A 43 -3.35 20.00 3.95
C SER A 43 -4.74 20.11 3.33
N SER A 44 -5.77 19.78 4.10
CA SER A 44 -7.17 19.87 3.69
C SER A 44 -8.07 20.14 4.87
N SER A 45 -9.13 20.92 4.68
CA SER A 45 -10.18 21.12 5.71
C SER A 45 -11.27 20.05 5.67
N ASP A 46 -11.40 19.31 4.56
CA ASP A 46 -12.54 18.41 4.29
C ASP A 46 -12.12 17.02 3.80
N ALA A 47 -10.81 16.74 3.74
CA ALA A 47 -10.20 15.54 3.18
C ALA A 47 -10.52 15.25 1.70
N GLN A 48 -11.13 16.21 0.99
CA GLN A 48 -11.51 16.10 -0.42
C GLN A 48 -10.69 17.07 -1.29
N HIS A 49 -10.51 18.30 -0.84
CA HIS A 49 -9.73 19.33 -1.52
C HIS A 49 -8.39 19.53 -0.81
N TRP A 50 -7.30 19.28 -1.52
CA TRP A 50 -5.96 19.23 -0.94
C TRP A 50 -5.06 20.35 -1.48
N ASN A 51 -4.39 21.05 -0.56
CA ASN A 51 -3.41 22.08 -0.87
C ASN A 51 -2.00 21.53 -0.67
N LEU A 52 -1.17 21.60 -1.71
CA LEU A 52 0.25 21.26 -1.62
C LEU A 52 0.97 22.26 -0.72
N ILE A 53 1.61 21.78 0.34
CA ILE A 53 2.51 22.59 1.19
C ILE A 53 3.95 22.50 0.68
N GLY A 54 4.37 21.30 0.27
CA GLY A 54 5.71 21.04 -0.26
C GLY A 54 6.46 19.99 0.56
N PRO A 55 7.78 19.86 0.38
CA PRO A 55 8.57 18.84 1.07
C PRO A 55 8.69 19.14 2.56
N VAL A 56 8.16 18.25 3.39
CA VAL A 56 8.28 18.35 4.86
C VAL A 56 9.59 17.75 5.35
N ALA A 57 10.08 16.69 4.69
CA ALA A 57 11.38 16.07 4.96
C ALA A 57 12.03 15.55 3.66
N GLN A 58 13.35 15.43 3.61
CA GLN A 58 14.13 15.06 2.43
C GLN A 58 15.36 14.22 2.76
N SER A 59 15.79 13.39 1.81
CA SER A 59 17.02 12.59 1.87
C SER A 59 18.03 13.09 0.85
N GLU A 60 19.29 13.22 1.27
CA GLU A 60 20.43 13.43 0.38
C GLU A 60 21.08 12.10 -0.04
N ALA A 61 20.90 11.02 0.73
CA ALA A 61 21.49 9.71 0.44
C ALA A 61 20.65 8.84 -0.51
N CYS A 62 19.32 8.89 -0.38
CA CYS A 62 18.39 8.00 -1.07
C CYS A 62 17.66 8.70 -2.22
N GLN A 63 17.24 7.92 -3.23
CA GLN A 63 16.62 8.45 -4.43
C GLN A 63 15.09 8.50 -4.35
N MET A 64 14.49 7.68 -3.48
CA MET A 64 13.04 7.60 -3.28
C MET A 64 12.72 7.31 -1.82
N ILE A 65 11.58 7.79 -1.35
CA ILE A 65 11.00 7.45 -0.05
C ILE A 65 9.66 6.79 -0.30
N GLU A 66 9.50 5.54 0.12
CA GLU A 66 8.25 4.78 0.01
C GLU A 66 7.51 4.75 1.35
N CYS A 67 6.20 4.51 1.29
CA CYS A 67 5.35 4.21 2.44
C CYS A 67 5.55 5.15 3.66
N PRO A 68 5.56 6.49 3.49
CA PRO A 68 5.64 7.36 4.65
C PRO A 68 4.39 7.25 5.51
N ASP A 69 4.59 7.27 6.81
CA ASP A 69 3.54 7.30 7.81
C ASP A 69 3.90 8.31 8.90
N LEU A 70 3.01 9.27 9.13
CA LEU A 70 3.18 10.29 10.16
C LEU A 70 1.97 10.23 11.09
N PHE A 71 2.24 9.99 12.36
CA PHE A 71 1.22 9.94 13.40
C PHE A 71 1.76 10.46 14.73
N LEU A 72 0.85 10.78 15.64
CA LEU A 72 1.17 11.32 16.95
C LEU A 72 0.89 10.26 18.03
N ILE A 73 1.87 10.02 18.89
CA ILE A 73 1.67 9.31 20.16
C ILE A 73 1.88 10.35 21.25
N ASP A 74 0.81 10.69 21.97
CA ASP A 74 0.77 11.85 22.87
C ASP A 74 1.23 13.11 22.11
N ASP A 75 2.23 13.84 22.63
CA ASP A 75 2.80 15.04 21.98
C ASP A 75 4.03 14.72 21.10
N THR A 76 4.36 13.44 20.89
CA THR A 76 5.50 13.02 20.06
C THR A 76 5.04 12.62 18.68
N ALA A 77 5.63 13.20 17.64
CA ALA A 77 5.43 12.75 16.27
C ALA A 77 6.36 11.58 15.95
N VAL A 78 5.79 10.51 15.39
CA VAL A 78 6.55 9.37 14.86
C VAL A 78 6.42 9.41 13.35
N LEU A 79 7.56 9.50 12.67
CA LEU A 79 7.67 9.41 11.22
C LEU A 79 8.25 8.04 10.84
N LEU A 80 7.43 7.17 10.27
CA LEU A 80 7.87 5.94 9.59
C LEU A 80 8.03 6.22 8.10
N TYR A 81 9.00 5.56 7.48
CA TYR A 81 9.22 5.66 6.04
C TYR A 81 10.17 4.57 5.57
N CYS A 82 10.20 4.32 4.27
CA CYS A 82 11.09 3.35 3.66
C CYS A 82 12.06 4.06 2.69
N PRO A 83 13.31 4.36 3.11
CA PRO A 83 14.32 4.85 2.20
C PRO A 83 14.66 3.82 1.14
N GLN A 84 14.81 4.27 -0.10
CA GLN A 84 15.16 3.41 -1.23
C GLN A 84 16.31 4.00 -2.04
N TRP A 85 17.40 3.24 -2.14
CA TRP A 85 18.46 3.48 -3.11
C TRP A 85 18.03 2.91 -4.45
N ARG A 86 18.11 3.73 -5.50
CA ARG A 86 17.72 3.37 -6.86
C ARG A 86 18.80 3.75 -7.86
N ASP A 87 18.94 2.94 -8.89
CA ASP A 87 19.53 3.37 -10.15
C ASP A 87 18.44 4.00 -11.02
N ASN A 88 18.39 5.33 -11.03
CA ASN A 88 17.38 6.07 -11.78
C ASN A 88 17.53 5.93 -13.30
N ALA A 89 18.71 5.58 -13.82
CA ALA A 89 18.91 5.46 -15.27
C ALA A 89 18.30 4.17 -15.82
N HIS A 90 18.26 3.11 -15.01
CA HIS A 90 17.74 1.80 -15.37
C HIS A 90 16.43 1.44 -14.64
N ASP A 91 15.88 2.37 -13.86
CA ASP A 91 14.69 2.20 -13.02
C ASP A 91 14.76 0.98 -12.07
N LEU A 92 15.93 0.77 -11.45
CA LEU A 92 16.18 -0.41 -10.61
C LEU A 92 16.26 -0.03 -9.13
N ALA A 93 15.47 -0.70 -8.29
CA ALA A 93 15.63 -0.64 -6.84
C ALA A 93 16.83 -1.49 -6.40
N LEU A 94 17.77 -0.88 -5.66
CA LEU A 94 19.02 -1.52 -5.24
C LEU A 94 18.97 -1.98 -3.79
N HIS A 95 18.47 -1.12 -2.90
CA HIS A 95 18.38 -1.41 -1.48
C HIS A 95 17.26 -0.59 -0.84
N SER A 96 16.56 -1.18 0.13
CA SER A 96 15.54 -0.50 0.89
C SER A 96 15.37 -1.14 2.27
N PHE A 97 14.90 -0.36 3.24
CA PHE A 97 14.54 -0.84 4.58
C PHE A 97 13.44 0.04 5.18
N ALA A 98 12.76 -0.45 6.23
CA ALA A 98 11.82 0.34 7.00
C ALA A 98 12.53 1.06 8.15
N ALA A 99 12.31 2.36 8.25
CA ALA A 99 12.90 3.22 9.26
C ALA A 99 11.84 3.98 10.05
N TYR A 100 12.22 4.45 11.23
CA TYR A 100 11.44 5.41 11.98
C TYR A 100 12.30 6.51 12.60
N LYS A 101 11.65 7.64 12.87
CA LYS A 101 12.21 8.76 13.61
C LYS A 101 11.18 9.31 14.59
N LEU A 102 11.66 9.69 15.76
CA LEU A 102 10.91 10.49 16.73
C LEU A 102 11.22 11.96 16.50
N THR A 103 10.19 12.78 16.40
CA THR A 103 10.31 14.21 16.07
C THR A 103 9.11 14.98 16.62
N HIS A 104 9.02 16.26 16.27
CA HIS A 104 7.87 17.11 16.57
C HIS A 104 7.25 17.59 15.26
N PHE A 105 5.91 17.57 15.21
CA PHE A 105 5.14 18.08 14.08
C PHE A 105 4.29 19.26 14.54
N ASP A 106 4.63 20.46 14.07
CA ASP A 106 3.83 21.65 14.32
C ASP A 106 2.56 21.59 13.46
N THR A 107 1.44 21.24 14.08
CA THR A 107 0.13 21.12 13.41
C THR A 107 -0.49 22.45 13.00
N ALA A 108 0.05 23.60 13.44
CA ALA A 108 -0.38 24.91 12.99
C ALA A 108 0.42 25.35 11.74
N ALA A 109 1.73 25.10 11.74
CA ALA A 109 2.63 25.47 10.66
C ALA A 109 2.75 24.42 9.54
N GLY A 110 2.48 23.15 9.84
CA GLY A 110 2.71 22.02 8.92
C GLY A 110 4.20 21.72 8.73
N THR A 111 5.00 21.82 9.80
CA THR A 111 6.46 21.64 9.74
C THR A 111 6.94 20.54 10.68
N LEU A 112 8.01 19.85 10.28
CA LEU A 112 8.77 18.92 11.11
C LEU A 112 10.07 19.58 11.56
N ASP A 113 10.46 19.37 12.82
CA ASP A 113 11.69 19.94 13.38
C ASP A 113 12.95 19.30 12.77
N ASP A 114 12.97 17.96 12.64
CA ASP A 114 14.03 17.22 11.95
C ASP A 114 13.58 16.84 10.54
N ARG A 115 14.05 17.60 9.56
CA ARG A 115 13.66 17.47 8.14
C ARG A 115 14.62 16.60 7.32
N SER A 116 15.76 16.20 7.88
CA SER A 116 16.65 15.23 7.23
C SER A 116 16.02 13.84 7.34
N LEU A 117 16.06 13.03 6.30
CA LEU A 117 15.63 11.62 6.36
C LEU A 117 16.81 10.66 6.55
N ASP A 118 18.04 11.19 6.55
CA ASP A 118 19.26 10.40 6.64
C ASP A 118 19.78 10.31 8.08
N ASP A 119 19.57 11.37 8.86
CA ASP A 119 20.06 11.50 10.23
C ASP A 119 19.03 11.00 11.26
N ASN A 120 19.50 10.59 12.45
CA ASN A 120 18.67 10.22 13.60
C ASN A 120 17.53 9.20 13.32
N GLN A 121 17.68 8.40 12.26
CA GLN A 121 16.74 7.33 11.94
C GLN A 121 17.14 6.03 12.63
N HIS A 122 16.14 5.23 12.95
CA HIS A 122 16.32 3.90 13.51
C HIS A 122 15.66 2.88 12.59
N LEU A 123 16.28 1.70 12.43
CA LEU A 123 15.62 0.57 11.78
C LEU A 123 14.38 0.20 12.59
N LEU A 124 13.25 0.05 11.89
CA LEU A 124 12.00 -0.35 12.53
C LEU A 124 12.02 -1.82 12.95
N ASP A 125 12.70 -2.65 12.17
CA ASP A 125 12.86 -4.08 12.40
C ASP A 125 14.30 -4.49 12.10
N GLN A 126 14.84 -5.44 12.87
CA GLN A 126 16.23 -5.93 12.75
C GLN A 126 16.31 -7.29 12.05
N GLY A 127 15.18 -7.81 11.58
CA GLY A 127 15.05 -9.03 10.79
C GLY A 127 15.30 -8.79 9.31
N PHE A 128 15.03 -9.82 8.51
CA PHE A 128 15.44 -9.87 7.10
C PHE A 128 14.33 -9.48 6.11
N ASP A 129 13.06 -9.57 6.53
CA ASP A 129 11.91 -9.58 5.61
C ASP A 129 10.81 -8.57 5.96
N PHE A 130 11.11 -7.54 6.77
CA PHE A 130 10.14 -6.52 7.16
C PHE A 130 10.21 -5.28 6.26
N TYR A 131 9.08 -4.90 5.66
CA TYR A 131 9.00 -3.71 4.80
C TYR A 131 7.58 -3.12 4.73
N ALA A 132 7.49 -1.86 4.29
CA ALA A 132 6.24 -1.13 4.05
C ALA A 132 5.25 -1.12 5.24
N PRO A 133 5.70 -0.71 6.45
CA PRO A 133 4.81 -0.56 7.58
C PRO A 133 3.75 0.52 7.31
N GLN A 134 2.53 0.28 7.79
CA GLN A 134 1.51 1.31 7.86
C GLN A 134 0.71 1.15 9.15
N THR A 135 0.48 2.27 9.82
CA THR A 135 -0.28 2.39 11.04
C THR A 135 -1.65 3.01 10.76
N LEU A 136 -2.57 2.79 11.68
CA LEU A 136 -3.85 3.48 11.71
C LEU A 136 -4.25 3.68 13.16
N GLN A 137 -4.87 4.83 13.44
CA GLN A 137 -5.46 5.14 14.72
C GLN A 137 -6.88 5.61 14.47
N THR A 138 -7.85 4.80 14.89
CA THR A 138 -9.25 5.16 14.80
C THR A 138 -10.03 4.57 16.00
N PRO A 139 -10.74 5.39 16.78
CA PRO A 139 -11.50 4.92 17.95
C PRO A 139 -12.63 3.94 17.59
N ASP A 140 -13.16 4.03 16.37
CA ASP A 140 -14.32 3.28 15.88
C ASP A 140 -13.96 2.34 14.73
N LEU A 141 -12.81 1.65 14.83
CA LEU A 141 -12.31 0.74 13.80
C LEU A 141 -13.36 -0.30 13.40
N ALA A 142 -13.98 -0.11 12.24
CA ALA A 142 -14.99 -1.01 11.69
C ALA A 142 -14.36 -2.16 10.89
N GLY A 143 -13.22 -1.90 10.24
CA GLY A 143 -12.53 -2.92 9.46
C GLY A 143 -11.18 -2.50 8.92
N ILE A 144 -10.41 -3.50 8.50
CA ILE A 144 -9.10 -3.38 7.87
C ILE A 144 -9.17 -4.08 6.52
N TYR A 145 -8.77 -3.37 5.46
CA TYR A 145 -8.51 -3.96 4.16
C TYR A 145 -6.99 -4.12 3.99
N VAL A 146 -6.54 -5.36 3.82
CA VAL A 146 -5.14 -5.70 3.61
C VAL A 146 -4.92 -5.82 2.10
N ALA A 147 -4.25 -4.82 1.52
CA ALA A 147 -4.02 -4.71 0.08
C ALA A 147 -2.72 -5.38 -0.40
N ALA A 148 -1.97 -5.99 0.52
CA ALA A 148 -0.73 -6.71 0.28
C ALA A 148 -0.62 -7.86 1.30
N ASN A 149 0.54 -8.49 1.41
CA ASN A 149 0.74 -9.55 2.41
C ASN A 149 0.67 -8.98 3.84
N GLY A 150 0.14 -9.76 4.79
CA GLY A 150 0.08 -9.38 6.21
C GLY A 150 -1.22 -9.76 6.93
N GLN A 151 -2.20 -10.28 6.19
CA GLN A 151 -3.53 -10.65 6.69
C GLN A 151 -3.49 -11.63 7.87
N GLN A 152 -2.51 -12.52 7.96
CA GLN A 152 -2.34 -13.42 9.11
C GLN A 152 -2.01 -12.65 10.38
N GLY A 153 -1.06 -11.71 10.32
CA GLY A 153 -0.69 -10.86 11.45
C GLY A 153 -1.85 -9.99 11.90
N VAL A 154 -2.57 -9.39 10.95
CA VAL A 154 -3.78 -8.61 11.25
C VAL A 154 -4.86 -9.45 11.94
N CYS A 155 -5.14 -10.65 11.41
CA CYS A 155 -6.12 -11.56 12.02
C CYS A 155 -5.71 -11.99 13.43
N GLN A 156 -4.41 -12.27 13.65
CA GLN A 156 -3.88 -12.63 14.95
C GLN A 156 -4.04 -11.49 15.96
N ALA A 157 -3.65 -10.25 15.58
CA ALA A 157 -3.79 -9.08 16.44
C ALA A 157 -5.24 -8.80 16.84
N ILE A 158 -6.19 -8.94 15.90
CA ILE A 158 -7.63 -8.78 16.18
C ILE A 158 -8.13 -9.86 17.16
N GLU A 159 -7.61 -11.07 17.06
CA GLU A 159 -7.95 -12.16 17.97
C GLU A 159 -7.38 -11.95 19.37
N ASP A 160 -6.10 -11.57 19.48
CA ASP A 160 -5.42 -11.30 20.75
C ASP A 160 -6.10 -10.16 21.52
N LEU A 161 -6.64 -9.15 20.80
CA LEU A 161 -7.40 -8.05 21.37
C LEU A 161 -8.88 -8.39 21.67
N GLY A 162 -9.34 -9.61 21.36
CA GLY A 162 -10.74 -10.01 21.55
C GLY A 162 -11.74 -9.22 20.68
N LEU A 163 -11.28 -8.69 19.54
CA LEU A 163 -12.06 -7.86 18.61
C LEU A 163 -12.67 -8.65 17.45
N ARG A 164 -12.58 -9.98 17.52
CA ARG A 164 -13.10 -10.87 16.48
C ARG A 164 -14.57 -10.60 16.18
N ARG A 165 -14.91 -10.53 14.88
CA ARG A 165 -16.22 -10.16 14.31
C ARG A 165 -16.67 -8.71 14.56
N LYS A 166 -16.06 -7.97 15.48
CA LYS A 166 -16.29 -6.53 15.69
C LYS A 166 -15.55 -5.70 14.64
N VAL A 167 -14.28 -6.04 14.39
CA VAL A 167 -13.48 -5.50 13.30
C VAL A 167 -13.55 -6.47 12.12
N LYS A 168 -13.97 -5.99 10.94
CA LYS A 168 -13.95 -6.78 9.71
C LYS A 168 -12.55 -6.82 9.11
N VAL A 169 -12.14 -7.94 8.58
CA VAL A 169 -10.86 -8.05 7.85
C VAL A 169 -11.15 -8.50 6.44
N ILE A 170 -10.72 -7.71 5.48
CA ILE A 170 -10.83 -7.99 4.05
C ILE A 170 -9.41 -8.15 3.52
N ALA A 171 -9.15 -9.20 2.76
CA ALA A 171 -7.87 -9.40 2.08
C ALA A 171 -8.06 -9.44 0.56
N PHE A 172 -6.97 -9.42 -0.18
CA PHE A 172 -6.93 -9.69 -1.60
C PHE A 172 -6.41 -11.10 -1.86
N ASP A 173 -6.71 -11.64 -3.05
CA ASP A 173 -6.28 -12.93 -3.59
C ASP A 173 -6.62 -14.17 -2.75
N LEU A 174 -7.37 -15.09 -3.38
CA LEU A 174 -7.65 -16.37 -2.76
C LEU A 174 -6.43 -17.30 -2.94
N ASN A 175 -5.82 -17.69 -1.83
CA ASN A 175 -4.76 -18.67 -1.73
C ASN A 175 -5.01 -19.57 -0.51
N GLU A 176 -4.13 -20.54 -0.26
CA GLU A 176 -4.29 -21.50 0.84
C GLU A 176 -4.42 -20.80 2.21
N ILE A 177 -3.64 -19.75 2.44
CA ILE A 177 -3.64 -19.00 3.70
C ILE A 177 -4.95 -18.23 3.86
N THR A 178 -5.36 -17.46 2.85
CA THR A 178 -6.60 -16.67 2.93
C THR A 178 -7.84 -17.56 2.98
N MET A 179 -7.81 -18.72 2.31
CA MET A 179 -8.82 -19.76 2.45
C MET A 179 -8.95 -20.25 3.89
N GLN A 180 -7.83 -20.63 4.53
CA GLN A 180 -7.85 -21.10 5.91
C GLN A 180 -8.38 -20.02 6.86
N LEU A 181 -7.99 -18.75 6.66
CA LEU A 181 -8.49 -17.64 7.47
C LEU A 181 -9.99 -17.38 7.25
N LEU A 182 -10.51 -17.56 6.03
CA LEU A 182 -11.96 -17.50 5.75
C LEU A 182 -12.71 -18.63 6.46
N GLN A 183 -12.26 -19.87 6.28
CA GLN A 183 -12.90 -21.06 6.84
C GLN A 183 -12.86 -21.07 8.36
N SER A 184 -11.80 -20.48 8.94
CA SER A 184 -11.70 -20.30 10.38
C SER A 184 -12.39 -19.05 10.90
N ASP A 185 -13.24 -18.32 10.14
CA ASP A 185 -13.96 -17.12 10.60
C ASP A 185 -13.04 -15.98 11.12
N ARG A 186 -11.80 -15.91 10.62
CA ARG A 186 -10.82 -14.85 10.92
C ARG A 186 -10.82 -13.74 9.86
N LEU A 187 -11.06 -14.09 8.59
CA LEU A 187 -11.36 -13.13 7.52
C LEU A 187 -12.87 -12.99 7.29
N SER A 188 -13.30 -11.79 6.92
CA SER A 188 -14.70 -11.50 6.56
C SER A 188 -14.97 -11.81 5.09
N CYS A 189 -14.11 -11.35 4.18
CA CYS A 189 -14.13 -11.73 2.78
C CYS A 189 -12.74 -11.54 2.14
N VAL A 190 -12.57 -12.10 0.94
CA VAL A 190 -11.40 -11.93 0.08
C VAL A 190 -11.87 -11.38 -1.27
N LEU A 191 -11.20 -10.35 -1.76
CA LEU A 191 -11.35 -9.86 -3.12
C LEU A 191 -10.39 -10.65 -4.02
N ASP A 192 -10.91 -11.70 -4.64
CA ASP A 192 -10.14 -12.63 -5.47
C ASP A 192 -10.13 -12.15 -6.91
N GLN A 193 -8.95 -11.91 -7.46
CA GLN A 193 -8.76 -11.51 -8.84
C GLN A 193 -8.28 -12.67 -9.71
N LYS A 194 -8.33 -13.93 -9.22
CA LYS A 194 -7.79 -15.10 -9.93
C LYS A 194 -6.29 -14.98 -10.20
N ALA A 195 -5.51 -14.58 -9.19
CA ALA A 195 -4.07 -14.35 -9.32
C ALA A 195 -3.30 -15.52 -9.98
N PHE A 196 -3.66 -16.76 -9.65
CA PHE A 196 -3.09 -17.94 -10.31
C PHE A 196 -3.34 -17.94 -11.82
N GLU A 197 -4.56 -17.64 -12.27
CA GLU A 197 -4.91 -17.63 -13.68
C GLU A 197 -4.21 -16.50 -14.43
N GLN A 198 -4.08 -15.32 -13.80
CA GLN A 198 -3.31 -14.20 -14.37
C GLN A 198 -1.83 -14.58 -14.57
N GLY A 199 -1.24 -15.27 -13.58
CA GLY A 199 0.14 -15.75 -13.63
C GLY A 199 0.35 -16.94 -14.58
N TYR A 200 -0.62 -17.85 -14.69
CA TYR A 200 -0.53 -19.07 -15.49
C TYR A 200 -0.86 -18.85 -16.97
N ARG A 201 -1.90 -18.05 -17.29
CA ARG A 201 -2.34 -17.84 -18.67
C ARG A 201 -1.26 -17.23 -19.54
N SER A 202 -0.54 -16.24 -19.01
CA SER A 202 0.50 -15.52 -19.76
C SER A 202 1.59 -16.47 -20.31
N PRO A 203 2.27 -17.30 -19.50
CA PRO A 203 3.24 -18.26 -20.01
C PRO A 203 2.59 -19.40 -20.81
N TYR A 204 1.36 -19.80 -20.50
CA TYR A 204 0.65 -20.84 -21.28
C TYR A 204 0.32 -20.38 -22.71
N VAL A 205 -0.18 -19.15 -22.87
CA VAL A 205 -0.43 -18.53 -24.19
C VAL A 205 0.88 -18.41 -24.97
N LEU A 206 1.96 -18.01 -24.30
CA LEU A 206 3.29 -17.95 -24.92
C LEU A 206 3.78 -19.33 -25.38
N TYR A 207 3.59 -20.37 -24.56
CA TYR A 207 3.91 -21.75 -24.89
C TYR A 207 3.13 -22.22 -26.13
N GLU A 208 1.81 -22.04 -26.16
CA GLU A 208 0.94 -22.40 -27.28
C GLU A 208 1.36 -21.70 -28.58
N TYR A 209 1.75 -20.42 -28.49
CA TYR A 209 2.22 -19.67 -29.63
C TYR A 209 3.57 -20.19 -30.15
N ILE A 210 4.55 -20.43 -29.27
CA ILE A 210 5.89 -20.88 -29.67
C ILE A 210 5.84 -22.29 -30.26
N THR A 211 5.16 -23.21 -29.58
CA THR A 211 5.18 -24.65 -29.88
C THR A 211 4.15 -25.07 -30.91
N HIS A 212 2.93 -24.53 -30.83
CA HIS A 212 1.80 -24.93 -31.67
C HIS A 212 1.42 -23.87 -32.71
N LYS A 213 2.09 -22.71 -32.75
CA LYS A 213 1.77 -21.57 -33.63
C LYS A 213 0.33 -21.09 -33.49
N LYS A 214 -0.25 -21.29 -32.31
CA LYS A 214 -1.60 -20.86 -31.98
C LYS A 214 -1.55 -19.45 -31.40
N SER A 215 -2.04 -18.47 -32.16
CA SER A 215 -2.18 -17.09 -31.69
C SER A 215 -3.27 -16.96 -30.63
N PRO A 216 -3.14 -16.02 -29.68
CA PRO A 216 -4.23 -15.69 -28.77
C PRO A 216 -5.49 -15.25 -29.53
N GLN A 217 -6.66 -15.62 -29.02
CA GLN A 217 -7.94 -15.33 -29.67
C GLN A 217 -8.34 -13.85 -29.58
N SER A 218 -7.85 -13.15 -28.55
CA SER A 218 -8.08 -11.73 -28.33
C SER A 218 -6.79 -11.04 -27.85
N GLU A 219 -6.72 -9.73 -28.05
CA GLU A 219 -5.65 -8.89 -27.51
C GLU A 219 -5.71 -8.77 -25.99
N LEU A 220 -6.93 -8.78 -25.43
CA LEU A 220 -7.19 -8.67 -23.99
C LEU A 220 -7.90 -9.92 -23.50
N ILE A 221 -7.35 -10.52 -22.45
CA ILE A 221 -7.93 -11.69 -21.78
C ILE A 221 -8.29 -11.27 -20.36
N TYR A 222 -9.58 -11.07 -20.12
CA TYR A 222 -10.07 -10.63 -18.82
C TYR A 222 -10.20 -11.81 -17.85
N THR A 223 -10.03 -11.51 -16.57
CA THR A 223 -10.31 -12.42 -15.45
C THR A 223 -11.41 -11.83 -14.59
N ASP A 224 -12.22 -12.70 -13.99
CA ASP A 224 -13.31 -12.27 -13.11
C ASP A 224 -12.77 -11.79 -11.77
N ILE A 225 -13.39 -10.74 -11.22
CA ILE A 225 -13.19 -10.31 -9.83
C ILE A 225 -14.33 -10.88 -8.99
N ALA A 226 -13.98 -11.56 -7.90
CA ALA A 226 -14.93 -12.25 -7.04
C ALA A 226 -14.81 -11.85 -5.59
N ILE A 227 -15.95 -11.73 -4.91
CA ILE A 227 -16.00 -11.61 -3.46
C ILE A 227 -16.16 -13.02 -2.87
N ARG A 228 -15.09 -13.51 -2.25
CA ARG A 228 -15.05 -14.82 -1.59
C ARG A 228 -15.30 -14.67 -0.11
N THR A 229 -16.15 -15.52 0.42
CA THR A 229 -16.52 -15.67 1.83
C THR A 229 -16.35 -17.13 2.20
N LYS A 230 -16.47 -17.48 3.49
CA LYS A 230 -16.44 -18.90 3.89
C LYS A 230 -17.49 -19.79 3.21
N TYR A 231 -18.56 -19.20 2.68
CA TYR A 231 -19.70 -19.91 2.09
C TYR A 231 -19.56 -20.20 0.60
N ASN A 232 -18.60 -19.56 -0.08
CA ASN A 232 -18.41 -19.69 -1.53
C ASN A 232 -16.93 -19.71 -1.95
N SER A 233 -16.01 -19.80 -1.00
CA SER A 233 -14.57 -19.79 -1.28
C SER A 233 -14.12 -21.07 -1.99
N ASP A 234 -14.78 -22.19 -1.70
CA ASP A 234 -14.58 -23.52 -2.28
C ASP A 234 -15.27 -23.72 -3.64
N LEU A 235 -16.21 -22.84 -4.00
CA LEU A 235 -16.92 -22.93 -5.27
C LEU A 235 -16.00 -22.50 -6.44
N GLU A 236 -15.92 -23.31 -7.48
CA GLU A 236 -15.39 -22.86 -8.76
C GLU A 236 -16.33 -21.79 -9.35
N ILE A 237 -15.79 -20.60 -9.60
CA ILE A 237 -16.49 -19.61 -10.41
C ILE A 237 -16.38 -20.11 -11.84
N THR A 238 -17.46 -20.71 -12.31
CA THR A 238 -17.67 -21.01 -13.72
C THR A 238 -17.85 -19.69 -14.44
N MET A 239 -17.07 -19.47 -15.49
CA MET A 239 -17.18 -18.29 -16.33
C MET A 239 -18.63 -18.16 -16.80
N THR A 240 -19.32 -17.09 -16.41
CA THR A 240 -20.51 -16.68 -17.13
C THR A 240 -20.08 -16.30 -18.55
N PRO A 241 -20.76 -16.81 -19.61
CA PRO A 241 -20.43 -16.44 -20.97
C PRO A 241 -20.50 -14.92 -21.11
N GLU A 242 -19.51 -14.39 -21.83
CA GLU A 242 -19.22 -12.96 -22.04
C GLU A 242 -20.49 -12.09 -22.06
N LEU A 243 -20.52 -11.05 -21.22
CA LEU A 243 -21.47 -9.97 -21.40
C LEU A 243 -21.28 -9.42 -22.82
N PRO A 244 -22.36 -9.29 -23.62
CA PRO A 244 -22.24 -8.87 -25.00
C PRO A 244 -21.52 -7.53 -25.07
N GLN A 245 -20.45 -7.46 -25.86
CA GLN A 245 -19.77 -6.23 -26.19
C GLN A 245 -20.82 -5.25 -26.73
N LYS A 246 -21.01 -4.12 -26.03
CA LYS A 246 -21.79 -3.01 -26.57
C LYS A 246 -21.06 -2.51 -27.82
N ALA A 247 -21.78 -2.57 -28.94
CA ALA A 247 -21.39 -2.02 -30.24
C ALA A 247 -21.13 -0.51 -30.20
#